data_AF-E7RNW9-F1
#
_entry.id   AF-E7RNW9-F1
#
_cell.length_a   1.000
_cell.length_b   1.000
_cell.length_c   1.000
_cell.angle_alpha   90.00
_cell.angle_beta   90.00
_cell.angle_gamma   90.00
#
_symmetry.space_group_name_H-M   'P 1'
#
loop_
_entity.id
_entity.type
_entity.pdbx_description
1 polymer ?
#
loop_
_entity_poly.entity_id
_entity_poly.type
_entity_poly.pdbx_seq_one_letter_code
_entity_poly.pdbx_strand_id
1 'polypeptide(L)'
;MKSSRNGIGVYFRRQKSKVGHLQAIVATANKIARIFYAMITKKKPFDERKVGLDDKELLLRKITLAQRILDRLNLRLSVAEE
;
A
#
# COMPACT_ATOMS: atom_id res chain seq x y z
N MET A 1 15.72 8.30 -7.91
CA MET A 1 15.23 6.99 -7.41
C MET A 1 14.42 6.24 -8.47
N LYS A 2 14.97 6.05 -9.69
CA LYS A 2 14.18 5.62 -10.85
C LYS A 2 14.00 4.09 -11.00
N SER A 3 14.80 3.26 -10.31
CA SER A 3 14.71 1.79 -10.47
C SER A 3 15.17 0.98 -9.25
N SER A 4 15.08 1.52 -8.03
CA SER A 4 15.38 0.70 -6.84
C SER A 4 14.19 -0.23 -6.57
N ARG A 5 14.48 -1.54 -6.50
CA ARG A 5 13.52 -2.62 -6.18
C ARG A 5 13.35 -2.82 -4.66
N ASN A 6 13.78 -1.84 -3.86
CA ASN A 6 13.67 -1.84 -2.40
C ASN A 6 12.28 -1.41 -1.93
N GLY A 7 11.91 -1.80 -0.70
CA GLY A 7 10.57 -1.57 -0.15
C GLY A 7 10.17 -0.09 -0.09
N ILE A 8 11.14 0.80 0.13
CA ILE A 8 10.94 2.26 0.13
C ILE A 8 10.61 2.78 -1.28
N GLY A 9 11.31 2.28 -2.32
CA GLY A 9 11.06 2.69 -3.71
C GLY A 9 9.68 2.27 -4.20
N VAL A 10 9.23 1.08 -3.82
CA VAL A 10 7.86 0.61 -4.09
C VAL A 10 6.84 1.51 -3.39
N TYR A 11 7.06 1.83 -2.11
CA TYR A 11 6.20 2.74 -1.35
C TYR A 11 6.10 4.11 -2.02
N PHE A 12 7.23 4.73 -2.39
CA PHE A 12 7.27 6.03 -3.04
C PHE A 12 6.51 6.04 -4.37
N ARG A 13 6.72 5.04 -5.24
CA ARG A 13 6.00 4.95 -6.53
C ARG A 13 4.49 4.83 -6.33
N ARG A 14 4.07 4.04 -5.34
CA ARG A 14 2.64 3.90 -4.98
C ARG A 14 2.04 5.19 -4.45
N GLN A 15 2.78 5.95 -3.64
CA GLN A 15 2.30 7.26 -3.19
C GLN A 15 2.26 8.24 -4.36
N LYS A 16 3.29 8.24 -5.21
CA LYS A 16 3.37 9.15 -6.37
C LYS A 16 2.18 8.96 -7.32
N SER A 17 1.75 7.72 -7.57
CA SER A 17 0.58 7.46 -8.43
C SER A 17 -0.76 7.81 -7.79
N LYS A 18 -0.85 7.90 -6.46
CA LYS A 18 -2.09 8.21 -5.73
C LYS A 18 -2.27 9.70 -5.45
N VAL A 19 -1.21 10.36 -4.99
CA VAL A 19 -1.28 11.72 -4.40
C VAL A 19 -0.35 12.73 -5.09
N GLY A 20 0.39 12.30 -6.11
CA GLY A 20 1.33 13.16 -6.83
C GLY A 20 2.72 13.23 -6.21
N HIS A 21 3.63 13.97 -6.85
CA HIS A 21 5.06 13.88 -6.58
C HIS A 21 5.50 14.47 -5.23
N LEU A 22 5.10 15.72 -4.94
CA LEU A 22 5.50 16.44 -3.72
C LEU A 22 5.01 15.72 -2.46
N GLN A 23 3.73 15.35 -2.44
CA GLN A 23 3.11 14.63 -1.31
C GLN A 23 3.74 13.25 -1.12
N ALA A 24 4.12 12.57 -2.21
CA ALA A 24 4.83 11.30 -2.13
C ALA A 24 6.23 11.42 -1.50
N ILE A 25 6.96 12.51 -1.75
CA ILE A 25 8.26 12.76 -1.08
C ILE A 25 8.04 12.90 0.42
N VAL A 26 7.10 13.74 0.84
CA VAL A 26 6.79 13.97 2.26
C VAL A 26 6.36 12.68 2.97
N ALA A 27 5.45 11.92 2.36
CA ALA A 27 5.00 10.64 2.90
C ALA A 27 6.16 9.63 3.05
N THR A 28 7.09 9.63 2.09
CA THR A 28 8.26 8.73 2.10
C THR A 28 9.25 9.15 3.18
N ALA A 29 9.52 10.44 3.33
CA ALA A 29 10.36 10.97 4.42
C ALA A 29 9.78 10.63 5.80
N ASN A 30 8.46 10.81 5.98
CA ASN A 30 7.78 10.43 7.22
C ASN A 30 7.91 8.92 7.50
N LYS A 31 7.72 8.08 6.47
CA LYS A 31 7.89 6.63 6.60
C LYS A 31 9.31 6.26 7.03
N ILE A 32 10.33 6.89 6.46
CA ILE A 32 11.74 6.71 6.83
C ILE A 32 11.97 7.14 8.29
N ALA A 33 11.47 8.31 8.70
CA ALA A 33 11.60 8.79 10.07
C ALA A 33 10.98 7.81 11.08
N ARG A 34 9.81 7.24 10.79
CA ARG A 34 9.16 6.23 11.65
C ARG A 34 9.93 4.93 11.73
N ILE A 35 10.60 4.52 10.64
CA ILE A 35 11.47 3.35 10.64
C ILE A 35 12.64 3.59 11.58
N PHE A 36 13.36 4.70 11.43
CA PHE A 36 14.48 5.04 12.32
C PHE A 36 14.05 5.16 13.78
N TYR A 37 12.93 5.83 14.04
CA TYR A 37 12.36 5.91 15.38
C TYR A 37 12.10 4.52 15.97
N ALA A 38 11.49 3.61 15.20
CA ALA A 38 11.23 2.24 15.64
C ALA A 38 12.52 1.42 15.85
N MET A 39 13.53 1.61 15.01
CA MET A 39 14.83 0.95 15.16
C MET A 39 15.52 1.37 16.45
N ILE A 40 15.55 2.67 16.74
CA ILE A 40 16.20 3.25 17.92
C ILE A 40 15.44 2.85 19.19
N THR A 41 14.12 3.04 19.21
CA THR A 41 13.29 2.79 20.40
C THR A 41 13.17 1.31 20.75
N LYS A 42 12.99 0.45 19.75
CA LYS A 42 12.81 -1.00 19.96
C LYS A 42 14.12 -1.76 19.92
N LYS A 43 15.25 -1.10 19.60
CA LYS A 43 16.58 -1.71 19.38
C LYS A 43 16.52 -2.93 18.46
N LYS A 44 15.65 -2.87 17.44
CA LYS A 44 15.49 -3.95 16.46
C LYS A 44 16.11 -3.52 15.13
N PRO A 45 16.81 -4.43 14.44
CA PRO A 45 17.37 -4.13 13.13
C PRO A 45 16.26 -3.81 12.13
N PHE A 46 16.66 -3.09 11.08
CA PHE A 46 15.78 -2.79 9.96
C PHE A 46 15.30 -4.09 9.31
N ASP A 47 13.99 -4.18 9.08
CA ASP A 47 13.36 -5.30 8.38
C ASP A 47 12.59 -4.76 7.17
N GLU A 48 13.12 -5.03 5.98
CA GLU A 48 12.58 -4.52 4.72
C GLU A 48 11.15 -5.01 4.43
N ARG A 49 10.78 -6.19 4.96
CA ARG A 49 9.43 -6.75 4.82
C ARG A 49 8.36 -5.86 5.45
N LYS A 50 8.73 -4.99 6.40
CA LYS A 50 7.80 -4.08 7.10
C LYS A 50 7.64 -2.72 6.43
N VAL A 51 8.41 -2.45 5.38
CA VAL A 51 8.43 -1.15 4.71
C VAL A 51 7.62 -1.15 3.44
N GLY A 52 7.78 -2.19 2.62
CA GLY A 52 6.90 -2.48 1.49
C GLY A 52 5.57 -3.05 1.95
N LEU A 53 4.54 -2.97 1.10
CA LEU A 53 3.44 -3.93 1.18
C LEU A 53 3.83 -5.07 0.24
N ASP A 54 3.69 -6.31 0.68
CA ASP A 54 3.90 -7.46 -0.20
C ASP A 54 2.93 -7.34 -1.39
N ASP A 55 3.45 -7.49 -2.60
CA ASP A 55 2.65 -7.42 -3.82
C ASP A 55 1.52 -8.47 -3.78
N LYS A 56 1.79 -9.63 -3.15
CA LYS A 56 0.77 -10.66 -2.91
C LYS A 56 -0.36 -10.17 -2.01
N GLU A 57 -0.04 -9.47 -0.92
CA GLU A 57 -1.05 -8.95 0.00
C GLU A 57 -1.90 -7.84 -0.66
N LEU A 58 -1.28 -7.00 -1.50
CA LEU A 58 -2.00 -6.02 -2.31
C LEU A 58 -2.99 -6.69 -3.27
N LEU A 59 -2.55 -7.74 -3.96
CA LEU A 59 -3.39 -8.50 -4.89
C LEU A 59 -4.57 -9.16 -4.16
N LEU A 60 -4.33 -9.80 -3.02
CA LEU A 60 -5.39 -10.39 -2.21
C LEU A 60 -6.43 -9.34 -1.78
N ARG A 61 -5.99 -8.17 -1.30
CA ARG A 61 -6.91 -7.08 -0.93
C ARG A 61 -7.75 -6.61 -2.12
N LYS A 62 -7.16 -6.53 -3.32
CA LYS A 62 -7.89 -6.17 -4.55
C LYS A 62 -8.95 -7.21 -4.90
N ILE A 63 -8.60 -8.50 -4.84
CA ILE A 63 -9.55 -9.61 -5.08
C ILE A 63 -10.73 -9.52 -4.11
N THR A 64 -10.46 -9.36 -2.81
CA THR A 64 -11.52 -9.25 -1.80
C THR A 64 -12.45 -8.06 -2.05
N LEU A 65 -11.90 -6.90 -2.45
CA LEU A 65 -12.71 -5.73 -2.77
C LEU A 65 -13.54 -5.95 -4.03
N ALA A 66 -12.96 -6.53 -5.08
CA ALA A 66 -13.66 -6.84 -6.32
C ALA A 66 -14.82 -7.82 -6.08
N GLN A 67 -14.60 -8.86 -5.28
CA GLN A 67 -15.65 -9.82 -4.91
C GLN A 67 -16.81 -9.11 -4.21
N ARG A 68 -16.53 -8.27 -3.20
CA ARG A 68 -17.58 -7.52 -2.49
C ARG A 68 -18.38 -6.58 -3.39
N ILE A 69 -17.72 -6.00 -4.40
CA ILE A 69 -18.40 -5.15 -5.38
C ILE A 69 -19.29 -6.00 -6.27
N LEU A 70 -18.81 -7.15 -6.73
CA LEU A 70 -19.58 -8.09 -7.54
C LEU A 70 -20.83 -8.57 -6.79
N ASP A 71 -20.68 -8.98 -5.54
CA ASP A 71 -21.80 -9.43 -4.70
C ASP A 71 -22.87 -8.34 -4.57
N ARG A 72 -22.44 -7.08 -4.37
CA ARG A 72 -23.35 -5.93 -4.31
C ARG A 72 -24.08 -5.67 -5.62
N LEU A 73 -23.38 -5.80 -6.75
CA LEU A 73 -23.98 -5.57 -8.07
C LEU A 73 -24.98 -6.68 -8.41
N ASN A 74 -24.66 -7.94 -8.09
CA ASN A 74 -25.57 -9.06 -8.27
C ASN A 74 -26.83 -8.90 -7.43
N LEU A 75 -26.71 -8.44 -6.18
CA LEU A 75 -27.88 -8.13 -5.34
C LEU A 75 -28.76 -7.03 -5.94
N ARG A 76 -28.16 -6.02 -6.57
CA ARG A 76 -28.93 -4.96 -7.26
C ARG A 76 -29.60 -5.46 -8.52
N LEU A 77 -28.94 -6.36 -9.24
CA LEU A 77 -29.49 -6.98 -10.45
C LEU A 77 -30.71 -7.83 -10.11
N SER A 78 -30.63 -8.66 -9.06
CA SER A 78 -31.77 -9.49 -8.64
C SER A 78 -33.00 -8.67 -8.23
N VAL A 79 -32.80 -7.53 -7.57
CA VAL A 79 -33.90 -6.60 -7.19
C VAL A 79 -34.50 -5.89 -8.41
N ALA A 80 -33.77 -5.77 -9.52
CA ALA A 80 -34.25 -5.10 -10.73
C ALA A 80 -34.96 -6.06 -11.70
N GLU A 81 -34.78 -7.36 -11.54
CA GLU A 81 -35.43 -8.42 -12.35
C GLU A 81 -36.75 -8.92 -11.73
N GLU A 82 -37.02 -8.60 -10.47
CA GLU A 82 -38.32 -8.77 -9.78
C GLU A 82 -39.27 -7.58 -10.01
#